data_AF-A0A950UCW6-F1
#
_entry.id   AF-A0A950UCW6-F1
#
_cell.length_a   1.000
_cell.length_b   1.000
_cell.length_c   1.000
_cell.angle_alpha   90.00
_cell.angle_beta   90.00
_cell.angle_gamma   90.00
#
_symmetry.space_group_name_H-M   'P 1'
#
loop_
_entity.id
_entity.type
_entity.pdbx_description
1 polymer ?
#
loop_
_entity_poly.entity_id
_entity_poly.type
_entity_poly.pdbx_seq_one_letter_code
_entity_poly.pdbx_strand_id
1 'polypeptide(L)' 'MVADQDRPNHIHVFDMYKDTDAYKAHLESAHFKKYKTTTQPTVTSLNLVPMTMIALGSKPK' A
#
# COMPACT_ATOMS: atom_id res chain seq x y z
N MET A 1 -2.23 1.92 -7.14
CA MET A 1 -0.75 1.86 -7.21
C MET A 1 -0.32 2.58 -8.46
N VAL A 2 0.69 3.44 -8.35
CA VAL A 2 1.28 4.18 -9.47
C VAL A 2 2.81 4.16 -9.33
N ALA A 3 3.53 4.16 -10.44
CA ALA A 3 4.97 4.33 -10.46
C ALA A 3 5.31 5.80 -10.69
N ASP A 4 6.38 6.29 -10.06
CA ASP A 4 6.98 7.58 -10.38
C ASP A 4 7.46 7.57 -11.85
N GLN A 5 7.20 8.67 -12.57
CA GLN A 5 7.47 8.76 -14.00
C GLN A 5 8.98 8.78 -14.31
N ASP A 6 9.77 9.45 -13.49
CA ASP A 6 11.21 9.59 -13.68
C ASP A 6 11.98 8.44 -13.01
N ARG A 7 11.38 7.81 -12.00
CA ARG A 7 11.97 6.71 -11.23
C ARG A 7 10.99 5.53 -11.18
N PRO A 8 10.90 4.70 -12.24
CA PRO A 8 9.88 3.64 -12.33
C PRO A 8 9.99 2.55 -11.26
N ASN A 9 11.12 2.44 -10.56
CA ASN A 9 11.32 1.57 -9.41
C ASN A 9 10.79 2.16 -8.09
N HIS A 10 10.36 3.43 -8.09
CA HIS A 10 9.74 4.09 -6.96
C HIS A 10 8.22 4.02 -7.11
N ILE A 11 7.60 3.25 -6.21
CA ILE A 11 6.19 2.88 -6.29
C ILE A 11 5.41 3.56 -5.17
N HIS A 12 4.28 4.16 -5.52
CA HIS A 12 3.30 4.68 -4.58
C HIS A 12 2.08 3.77 -4.49
N VAL A 13 1.76 3.33 -3.28
CA VAL A 13 0.56 2.56 -2.95
C VAL A 13 -0.30 3.42 -2.03
N PHE A 14 -1.59 3.52 -2.35
CA PHE A 14 -2.58 4.17 -1.51
C PHE A 14 -3.51 3.08 -0.99
N ASP A 15 -3.46 2.88 0.33
CA ASP A 15 -4.33 1.93 1.03
C ASP A 15 -5.25 2.69 1.99
N MET A 16 -6.51 2.27 2.02
CA MET A 16 -7.52 2.78 2.94
C MET A 16 -8.18 1.59 3.61
N TYR A 17 -8.29 1.65 4.93
CA TYR A 17 -8.93 0.63 5.75
C TYR A 17 -10.12 1.24 6.47
N LYS A 18 -11.14 0.43 6.73
CA LYS A 18 -12.32 0.84 7.52
C LYS A 18 -11.91 1.29 8.92
N ASP A 19 -10.99 0.54 9.52
CA ASP A 19 -10.51 0.73 10.88
C ASP A 19 -9.14 0.02 11.05
N THR A 20 -8.58 0.13 12.25
CA THR A 20 -7.28 -0.46 12.61
C THR A 20 -7.30 -1.99 12.59
N ASP A 21 -8.44 -2.62 12.90
CA ASP A 21 -8.53 -4.08 12.93
C ASP A 21 -8.54 -4.67 11.52
N ALA A 22 -9.19 -4.00 10.56
CA ALA A 22 -9.08 -4.32 9.15
C ALA A 22 -7.62 -4.23 8.63
N TYR A 23 -6.86 -3.23 9.07
CA TYR A 23 -5.43 -3.11 8.73
C TYR A 23 -4.62 -4.28 9.31
N LYS A 24 -4.81 -4.62 10.59
CA LYS A 24 -4.13 -5.76 11.21
C LYS A 24 -4.48 -7.09 10.51
N ALA A 25 -5.76 -7.30 10.21
CA ALA A 25 -6.21 -8.49 9.49
C ALA A 25 -5.57 -8.59 8.09
N HIS A 26 -5.40 -7.46 7.39
CA HIS A 26 -4.67 -7.41 6.13
C HIS A 26 -3.22 -7.88 6.29
N LEU A 27 -2.49 -7.38 7.29
CA LEU A 27 -1.10 -7.78 7.57
C LEU A 27 -0.97 -9.29 7.88
N GLU A 28 -1.98 -9.87 8.53
CA GLU A 28 -1.97 -11.29 8.88
C GLU A 28 -2.38 -12.22 7.73
N SER A 29 -2.95 -11.68 6.66
CA SER A 29 -3.44 -12.46 5.53
C SER A 29 -2.33 -13.24 4.83
N ALA A 30 -2.65 -14.46 4.36
CA ALA A 30 -1.70 -15.30 3.64
C ALA A 30 -1.14 -14.62 2.39
N HIS A 31 -1.97 -13.86 1.68
CA HIS A 31 -1.58 -13.11 0.48
C HIS A 31 -0.55 -12.01 0.80
N PHE A 32 -0.78 -11.22 1.85
CA PHE A 32 0.15 -10.16 2.25
C PHE A 32 1.48 -10.74 2.75
N LYS A 33 1.45 -11.79 3.57
CA LYS A 33 2.65 -12.48 4.04
C LYS A 33 3.50 -12.98 2.86
N LYS A 34 2.86 -13.65 1.89
CA LYS A 34 3.55 -14.11 0.66
C LYS A 34 4.13 -12.93 -0.13
N TYR A 35 3.37 -11.86 -0.33
CA TYR A 35 3.85 -10.66 -1.01
C TYR A 35 5.10 -10.11 -0.32
N LYS A 36 5.01 -9.87 0.99
CA LYS A 36 6.06 -9.25 1.79
C LYS A 36 7.36 -10.06 1.77
N THR A 37 7.27 -11.38 1.95
CA THR A 37 8.46 -12.25 1.91
C THR A 37 9.07 -12.34 0.52
N THR A 38 8.25 -12.40 -0.53
CA THR A 38 8.74 -12.49 -1.91
C THR A 38 9.44 -11.21 -2.37
N THR A 39 8.96 -10.04 -1.96
CA THR A 39 9.53 -8.75 -2.39
C THR A 39 10.63 -8.24 -1.46
N GLN A 40 10.74 -8.74 -0.23
CA GLN A 40 11.73 -8.26 0.75
C GLN A 40 13.16 -8.16 0.21
N PRO A 41 13.69 -9.10 -0.60
CA PRO A 41 15.06 -9.02 -1.09
C PRO A 41 15.33 -7.88 -2.08
N THR A 42 14.29 -7.33 -2.72
CA THR A 42 14.42 -6.32 -3.78
C THR A 42 14.01 -4.92 -3.33
N VAL A 43 13.29 -4.80 -2.22
CA VAL A 43 12.87 -3.51 -1.66
C VAL A 43 14.03 -2.85 -0.93
N THR A 44 14.51 -1.73 -1.46
CA THR A 44 15.63 -0.97 -0.89
C THR A 44 15.21 0.03 0.18
N SER A 45 13.97 0.54 0.11
CA SER A 45 13.41 1.47 1.09
C SER A 45 11.89 1.35 1.14
N LEU A 46 11.31 1.68 2.30
CA LEU A 46 9.86 1.67 2.52
C LEU A 46 9.49 2.86 3.41
N ASN A 47 8.59 3.70 2.94
CA ASN A 47 8.08 4.85 3.68
C ASN A 47 6.57 4.73 3.85
N LEU A 48 6.10 4.59 5.10
CA LEU A 48 4.68 4.58 5.44
C LEU A 48 4.30 5.95 5.97
N VAL A 49 3.45 6.67 5.25
CA VAL A 49 2.97 8.00 5.65
C VAL A 49 1.51 7.88 6.09
N PRO A 50 1.20 8.05 7.38
CA PRO A 50 -0.19 8.10 7.83
C PRO A 50 -0.87 9.34 7.29
N MET A 51 -2.08 9.18 6.75
CA MET A 51 -2.84 10.26 6.12
C MET A 51 -4.22 10.39 6.76
N THR A 52 -4.68 11.62 6.93
CA THR A 52 -6.08 11.91 7.29
C THR A 52 -6.88 12.14 6.00
N MET A 53 -7.98 11.41 5.84
CA MET A 53 -8.84 11.60 4.68
C MET A 53 -9.58 12.93 4.75
N ILE A 54 -9.53 13.70 3.66
CA ILE A 54 -10.27 14.96 3.50
C ILE A 54 -11.47 14.75 2.58
N ALA A 55 -11.26 14.11 1.42
CA ALA A 55 -12.31 13.74 0.48
C ALA A 55 -11.87 12.51 -0.33
N LEU A 56 -12.83 11.65 -0.68
CA LEU A 56 -12.62 10.52 -1.58
C LEU A 56 -13.70 10.55 -2.66
N GLY A 57 -13.27 10.53 -3.92
CA GLY A 57 -14.15 10.44 -5.08
C GLY A 57 -13.63 9.42 -6.07
N SER A 58 -14.52 8.59 -6.60
CA SER A 58 -14.25 7.74 -7.75
C SER A 58 -15.03 8.27 -8.96
N LYS A 59 -14.51 8.04 -10.16
CA LYS A 59 -15.32 8.25 -11.35
C LYS A 59 -16.53 7.29 -11.27
N PRO A 60 -17.76 7.75 -11.61
CA PRO A 60 -18.88 6.85 -11.78
C PRO A 60 -18.49 5.76 -12.78
N LYS A 61 -18.96 4.54 -12.52
CA LYS A 61 -18.76 3.40 -13.43
C LYS A 61 -19.40 3.64 -14.79
#